data_AF-A0A132EP74-F1
#
_entry.id   AF-A0A132EP74-F1
#
_cell.length_a   1.000
_cell.length_b   1.000
_cell.length_c   1.000
_cell.angle_alpha   90.00
_cell.angle_beta   90.00
_cell.angle_gamma   90.00
#
_symmetry.space_group_name_H-M   'P 1'
#
loop_
_entity.id
_entity.type
_entity.pdbx_description
1 polymer ?
#
loop_
_entity_poly.entity_id
_entity_poly.type
_entity_poly.pdbx_seq_one_letter_code
_entity_poly.pdbx_strand_id
1 'polypeptide(L)'
;MKRTENTRRRTPVAAIASILMLSCAGIAMPRHASAEEGAGAKLASQASAVGGQIRDATLASRVRAALVAERGLASGDIDVQVHGRVAELTGSVPDERQRATAIRVVHDVDGVRGVRDRLQIRRK
;
A
#
# COMPACT_ATOMS: atom_id res chain seq x y z
N MET A 1 41.45 -6.15 -0.97
CA MET A 1 41.18 -4.89 -1.70
C MET A 1 39.70 -4.89 -2.08
N LYS A 2 38.87 -4.03 -1.48
CA LYS A 2 38.36 -2.75 -2.04
C LYS A 2 37.50 -3.02 -3.29
N ARG A 3 36.23 -2.65 -3.43
CA ARG A 3 35.41 -1.53 -2.91
C ARG A 3 33.98 -1.78 -3.45
N THR A 4 32.95 -1.86 -2.61
CA THR A 4 31.92 -0.81 -2.34
C THR A 4 30.99 -0.41 -3.49
N GLU A 5 29.70 -0.55 -3.17
CA GLU A 5 28.59 0.39 -3.40
C GLU A 5 27.86 0.46 -4.76
N ASN A 6 26.74 -0.27 -4.78
CA ASN A 6 25.57 0.01 -5.59
C ASN A 6 24.74 1.14 -4.93
N THR A 7 24.99 2.38 -5.33
CA THR A 7 24.19 3.56 -4.96
C THR A 7 23.68 4.27 -6.22
N ARG A 8 22.56 3.81 -6.77
CA ARG A 8 21.88 4.47 -7.89
C ARG A 8 21.02 5.65 -7.39
N ARG A 9 21.73 6.77 -7.16
CA ARG A 9 21.43 8.17 -7.53
C ARG A 9 20.00 8.69 -7.32
N ARG A 10 19.90 9.56 -6.31
CA ARG A 10 18.87 10.59 -6.07
C ARG A 10 19.02 11.76 -7.09
N THR A 11 17.88 12.26 -7.60
CA THR A 11 17.44 13.66 -7.99
C THR A 11 18.46 14.76 -8.35
N PRO A 12 18.09 15.93 -8.95
CA PRO A 12 16.85 16.39 -9.60
C PRO A 12 17.06 17.06 -11.00
N VAL A 13 16.09 16.93 -11.92
CA VAL A 13 16.11 17.65 -13.21
C VAL A 13 15.48 19.04 -13.04
N ALA A 14 16.37 20.03 -12.99
CA ALA A 14 16.39 21.27 -13.76
C ALA A 14 15.13 22.17 -13.86
N ALA A 15 15.33 23.37 -13.31
CA ALA A 15 15.18 24.67 -13.98
C ALA A 15 13.75 25.17 -14.28
N ILE A 16 13.22 25.90 -13.30
CA ILE A 16 12.20 26.94 -13.47
C ILE A 16 12.88 28.11 -14.20
N ALA A 17 12.59 28.28 -15.50
CA ALA A 17 13.09 29.39 -16.31
C ALA A 17 11.91 30.28 -16.75
N SER A 18 11.94 31.52 -16.24
CA SER A 18 11.52 32.77 -16.90
C SER A 18 10.05 32.90 -17.37
N ILE A 19 9.18 33.41 -16.48
CA ILE A 19 7.92 34.06 -16.86
C ILE A 19 8.24 35.52 -17.23
N LEU A 20 8.33 35.81 -18.53
CA LEU A 20 8.48 37.16 -19.06
C LEU A 20 7.09 37.70 -19.44
N MET A 21 6.62 38.65 -18.63
CA MET A 21 5.47 39.51 -18.90
C MET A 21 5.66 40.26 -20.23
N LEU A 22 4.86 39.96 -21.26
CA LEU A 22 4.52 40.97 -22.29
C LEU A 22 3.26 40.62 -23.09
N SER A 23 2.30 41.55 -23.06
CA SER A 23 1.22 41.75 -24.03
C SER A 23 -0.09 40.97 -23.83
N CYS A 24 -0.90 41.43 -22.86
CA CYS A 24 -2.36 41.24 -22.91
C CYS A 24 -2.95 42.18 -23.96
N ALA A 25 -3.15 41.70 -25.18
CA ALA A 25 -4.09 42.29 -26.13
C ALA A 25 -4.60 41.22 -27.10
N GLY A 26 -5.84 40.77 -26.87
CA GLY A 26 -6.70 40.22 -27.92
C GLY A 26 -6.48 38.76 -28.32
N ILE A 27 -6.90 37.81 -27.49
CA ILE A 27 -7.55 36.60 -27.99
C ILE A 27 -8.76 36.33 -27.09
N ALA A 28 -9.92 36.24 -27.74
CA ALA A 28 -11.21 35.94 -27.16
C ALA A 28 -11.13 34.79 -26.16
N MET A 29 -11.70 35.00 -24.97
CA MET A 29 -12.02 33.91 -24.04
C MET A 29 -12.90 32.89 -24.77
N PRO A 30 -12.45 31.65 -24.98
CA PRO A 30 -13.42 30.58 -25.00
C PRO A 30 -14.03 30.58 -23.60
N ARG A 31 -15.36 30.66 -23.54
CA ARG A 31 -16.12 30.23 -22.37
C ARG A 31 -15.74 28.78 -22.08
N HIS A 32 -14.66 28.54 -21.35
CA HIS A 32 -14.51 27.32 -20.58
C HIS A 32 -15.33 27.50 -19.31
N ALA A 33 -16.65 27.47 -19.47
CA ALA A 33 -17.53 26.98 -18.44
C ALA A 33 -17.26 25.47 -18.33
N SER A 34 -16.17 25.13 -17.63
CA SER A 34 -15.84 23.79 -17.18
C SER A 34 -14.74 23.92 -16.16
N ALA A 35 -15.09 23.93 -14.87
CA ALA A 35 -14.39 23.25 -13.79
C ALA A 35 -14.71 23.87 -12.41
N GLU A 36 -15.93 23.69 -11.93
CA GLU A 36 -16.21 23.76 -10.48
C GLU A 36 -16.57 22.39 -9.87
N GLU A 37 -16.79 21.37 -10.69
CA GLU A 37 -17.05 19.99 -10.23
C GLU A 37 -15.80 19.25 -9.68
N GLY A 38 -14.59 19.81 -9.86
CA GLY A 38 -13.34 19.11 -9.57
C GLY A 38 -12.88 19.12 -8.11
N ALA A 39 -13.26 20.14 -7.32
CA ALA A 39 -12.75 20.28 -5.95
C ALA A 39 -13.45 19.32 -4.97
N GLY A 40 -14.78 19.28 -5.00
CA GLY A 40 -15.57 18.39 -4.13
C GLY A 40 -15.34 16.90 -4.42
N ALA A 41 -15.30 16.50 -5.69
CA ALA A 41 -15.08 15.11 -6.09
C ALA A 41 -13.67 14.61 -5.70
N LYS A 42 -12.63 15.44 -5.88
CA LYS A 42 -11.26 15.08 -5.46
C LYS A 42 -11.13 15.00 -3.94
N LEU A 43 -11.76 15.90 -3.19
CA LEU A 43 -11.77 15.85 -1.72
C LEU A 43 -12.49 14.59 -1.20
N ALA A 44 -13.67 14.27 -1.75
CA ALA A 44 -14.41 13.07 -1.37
C ALA A 44 -13.65 11.77 -1.70
N SER A 45 -12.98 11.71 -2.86
CA SER A 45 -12.14 10.58 -3.24
C SER A 45 -10.94 10.42 -2.32
N GLN A 46 -10.27 11.52 -1.95
CA GLN A 46 -9.14 11.49 -1.01
C GLN A 46 -9.57 11.07 0.40
N ALA A 47 -10.67 11.62 0.91
CA ALA A 47 -11.23 11.22 2.19
C ALA A 47 -11.62 9.74 2.22
N SER A 48 -12.20 9.24 1.14
CA SER A 48 -12.55 7.82 0.99
C SER A 48 -11.31 6.91 0.95
N ALA A 49 -10.24 7.35 0.26
CA ALA A 49 -8.97 6.62 0.19
C ALA A 49 -8.31 6.53 1.57
N VAL A 50 -8.22 7.65 2.30
CA VAL A 50 -7.69 7.66 3.69
C VAL A 50 -8.54 6.78 4.60
N GLY A 51 -9.87 6.88 4.51
CA GLY A 51 -10.77 6.00 5.26
C GLY A 51 -10.58 4.52 4.91
N GLY A 52 -10.28 4.19 3.65
CA GLY A 52 -9.92 2.85 3.21
C GLY A 52 -8.61 2.37 3.86
N GLN A 53 -7.57 3.20 3.81
CA GLN A 53 -6.25 2.88 4.39
C GLN A 53 -6.32 2.64 5.90
N ILE A 54 -7.09 3.46 6.63
CA ILE A 54 -7.27 3.26 8.09
C ILE A 54 -7.96 1.92 8.36
N ARG A 55 -9.03 1.58 7.62
CA ARG A 55 -9.73 0.30 7.77
C ARG A 55 -8.82 -0.89 7.47
N ASP A 56 -8.01 -0.79 6.42
CA ASP A 56 -7.05 -1.81 6.05
C ASP A 56 -5.96 -1.97 7.12
N ALA A 57 -5.47 -0.87 7.71
CA ALA A 57 -4.51 -0.91 8.81
C ALA A 57 -5.10 -1.58 10.07
N THR A 58 -6.34 -1.25 10.43
CA THR A 58 -7.04 -1.93 11.54
C THR A 58 -7.24 -3.40 11.25
N LEU A 59 -7.59 -3.76 10.01
CA LEU A 59 -7.71 -5.15 9.59
C LEU A 59 -6.36 -5.88 9.68
N ALA A 60 -5.26 -5.27 9.24
CA ALA A 60 -3.92 -5.83 9.36
C ALA A 60 -3.54 -6.10 10.82
N SER A 61 -3.83 -5.18 11.74
CA SER A 61 -3.61 -5.38 13.17
C SER A 61 -4.41 -6.55 13.74
N ARG A 62 -5.67 -6.71 13.33
CA ARG A 62 -6.50 -7.86 13.75
C ARG A 62 -5.95 -9.18 13.21
N VAL A 63 -5.52 -9.20 11.94
CA VAL A 63 -4.89 -10.39 11.34
C VAL A 63 -3.60 -10.76 12.07
N ARG A 64 -2.72 -9.80 12.35
CA ARG A 64 -1.50 -10.03 13.12
C ARG A 64 -1.80 -10.59 14.52
N ALA A 65 -2.79 -10.01 15.20
CA ALA A 65 -3.20 -10.50 16.51
C ALA A 65 -3.71 -11.95 16.46
N ALA A 66 -4.50 -12.31 15.45
CA ALA A 66 -4.99 -13.66 15.26
C ALA A 66 -3.84 -14.67 15.00
N LEU A 67 -2.87 -14.31 14.16
CA LEU A 67 -1.69 -15.15 13.90
C LEU A 67 -0.81 -15.33 15.13
N VAL A 68 -0.67 -14.30 15.97
CA VAL A 68 0.09 -14.39 17.22
C VAL A 68 -0.64 -15.24 18.27
N ALA A 69 -1.97 -15.23 18.26
CA ALA A 69 -2.79 -16.03 19.17
C ALA A 69 -2.79 -17.53 18.80
N GLU A 70 -2.54 -17.88 17.54
CA GLU A 70 -2.50 -19.27 17.08
C GLU A 70 -1.30 -20.02 17.68
N ARG A 71 -1.59 -21.04 18.48
CA ARG A 71 -0.55 -21.87 19.11
C ARG A 71 0.12 -22.77 18.08
N GLY A 72 1.44 -22.83 18.12
CA GLY A 72 2.22 -23.69 17.23
C GLY A 72 2.46 -23.09 15.84
N LEU A 73 2.07 -21.84 15.60
CA LEU A 73 2.47 -21.08 14.42
C LEU A 73 3.71 -20.24 14.72
N ALA A 74 4.74 -20.32 13.88
CA ALA A 74 5.89 -19.42 13.92
C ALA A 74 5.53 -18.03 13.36
N SER A 75 4.66 -17.29 14.04
CA SER A 75 4.15 -15.98 13.58
C SER A 75 5.19 -14.87 13.55
N GLY A 76 6.31 -15.01 14.29
CA GLY A 76 7.37 -13.99 14.36
C GLY A 76 8.13 -13.74 13.06
N ASP A 77 8.17 -14.73 12.15
CA ASP A 77 8.83 -14.62 10.85
C ASP A 77 7.83 -14.33 9.70
N ILE A 78 6.57 -14.03 10.04
CA ILE A 78 5.48 -13.74 9.09
C ILE A 78 5.16 -12.25 9.13
N ASP A 79 5.29 -11.57 7.98
CA ASP A 79 4.79 -10.21 7.79
C ASP A 79 3.41 -10.22 7.11
N VAL A 80 2.57 -9.30 7.56
CA VAL A 80 1.19 -9.17 7.09
C VAL A 80 0.99 -7.75 6.56
N GLN A 81 0.54 -7.65 5.31
CA GLN A 81 0.09 -6.41 4.71
C GLN A 81 -1.34 -6.55 4.21
N VAL A 82 -2.14 -5.49 4.29
CA VAL A 82 -3.54 -5.53 3.84
C VAL A 82 -3.79 -4.35 2.93
N HIS A 83 -4.36 -4.65 1.75
CA HIS A 83 -4.76 -3.65 0.77
C HIS A 83 -6.13 -4.00 0.19
N GLY A 84 -7.08 -3.08 0.32
CA GLY A 84 -8.43 -3.28 -0.19
C GLY A 84 -9.10 -4.52 0.39
N ARG A 85 -8.88 -4.81 1.69
CA ARG A 85 -9.33 -6.03 2.39
C ARG A 85 -8.76 -7.35 1.89
N VAL A 86 -7.69 -7.33 1.10
CA VAL A 86 -6.93 -8.54 0.74
C VAL A 86 -5.67 -8.58 1.58
N ALA A 87 -5.49 -9.65 2.37
CA ALA A 87 -4.32 -9.84 3.20
C ALA A 87 -3.21 -10.53 2.39
N GLU A 88 -2.01 -9.98 2.41
CA GLU A 88 -0.80 -10.56 1.83
C GLU A 88 0.11 -11.07 2.95
N LEU A 89 0.41 -12.35 2.92
CA LEU A 89 1.29 -13.05 3.85
C LEU A 89 2.65 -13.23 3.21
N THR A 90 3.69 -12.69 3.84
CA THR A 90 5.09 -12.83 3.39
C THR A 90 5.96 -13.30 4.54
N GLY A 91 7.12 -13.87 4.24
CA GLY A 91 8.04 -14.37 5.26
C GLY A 91 8.35 -15.86 5.12
N SER A 92 8.65 -16.52 6.23
CA SER A 92 9.06 -17.93 6.24
C SER A 92 8.32 -18.75 7.29
N VAL A 93 8.00 -19.99 6.94
CA VAL A 93 7.39 -20.97 7.83
C VAL A 93 8.15 -22.29 7.78
N PRO A 94 8.20 -23.08 8.87
CA PRO A 94 9.01 -24.30 8.94
C PRO A 94 8.46 -25.45 8.10
N ASP A 95 7.15 -25.51 7.89
CA ASP A 95 6.49 -26.60 7.18
C ASP A 95 5.16 -26.18 6.52
N GLU A 96 4.63 -27.04 5.66
CA GLU A 96 3.39 -26.81 4.91
C GLU A 96 2.15 -26.77 5.82
N ARG A 97 2.17 -27.47 6.97
CA ARG A 97 1.03 -27.44 7.90
C ARG A 97 0.91 -26.07 8.53
N GLN A 98 2.02 -25.45 8.93
CA GLN A 98 2.01 -24.08 9.43
C GLN A 98 1.60 -23.08 8.35
N ARG A 99 2.03 -23.26 7.10
CA ARG A 99 1.55 -22.46 5.96
C ARG A 99 0.02 -22.51 5.84
N ALA A 100 -0.54 -23.71 5.81
CA ALA A 100 -1.99 -23.91 5.72
C ALA A 100 -2.74 -23.30 6.92
N THR A 101 -2.20 -23.47 8.13
CA THR A 101 -2.76 -22.87 9.35
C THR A 101 -2.75 -21.34 9.29
N ALA A 102 -1.65 -20.72 8.85
CA ALA A 102 -1.59 -19.26 8.70
C ALA A 102 -2.67 -18.75 7.74
N ILE A 103 -2.82 -19.39 6.58
CA ILE A 103 -3.83 -19.03 5.59
C ILE A 103 -5.24 -19.16 6.18
N ARG A 104 -5.54 -20.26 6.88
CA ARG A 104 -6.83 -20.50 7.53
C ARG A 104 -7.13 -19.43 8.56
N VAL A 105 -6.19 -19.16 9.47
CA VAL A 105 -6.36 -18.17 10.54
C VAL A 105 -6.63 -16.78 9.95
N VAL A 106 -5.92 -16.39 8.89
CA VAL A 106 -6.15 -15.10 8.23
C VAL A 106 -7.50 -15.04 7.53
N HIS A 107 -7.91 -16.16 6.91
CA HIS A 107 -9.21 -16.25 6.24
C HIS A 107 -10.38 -16.13 7.24
N ASP A 108 -10.22 -16.63 8.46
CA ASP A 108 -11.24 -16.57 9.51
C ASP A 108 -11.40 -15.16 10.14
N VAL A 109 -10.53 -14.20 9.80
CA VAL A 109 -10.64 -12.84 10.34
C VAL A 109 -11.72 -12.04 9.63
N ASP A 110 -12.66 -11.51 10.43
CA ASP A 110 -13.78 -10.71 9.95
C ASP A 110 -13.36 -9.49 9.11
N GLY A 111 -13.83 -9.48 7.86
CA GLY A 111 -13.61 -8.41 6.90
C GLY A 111 -12.46 -8.67 5.94
N VAL A 112 -11.72 -9.79 6.07
CA VAL A 112 -10.83 -10.27 5.01
C VAL A 112 -11.68 -10.78 3.84
N ARG A 113 -11.36 -10.33 2.63
CA ARG A 113 -12.03 -10.79 1.39
C ARG A 113 -11.20 -11.78 0.59
N GLY A 114 -9.91 -11.90 0.90
CA GLY A 114 -9.01 -12.80 0.23
C GLY A 114 -7.64 -12.81 0.88
N VAL A 115 -6.91 -13.89 0.64
CA VAL A 115 -5.55 -14.09 1.13
C VAL A 115 -4.64 -14.32 -0.06
N ARG A 116 -3.57 -13.53 -0.14
CA ARG A 116 -2.45 -13.71 -1.05
C ARG A 116 -1.32 -14.32 -0.27
N ASP A 117 -0.93 -15.52 -0.65
CA ASP A 117 0.13 -16.23 0.01
C ASP A 117 1.43 -16.13 -0.77
N ARG A 118 2.47 -15.64 -0.09
CA ARG A 118 3.85 -15.56 -0.56
C ARG A 118 4.83 -16.12 0.50
N LEU A 119 4.33 -16.93 1.43
CA LEU A 119 5.16 -17.58 2.45
C LEU A 119 6.10 -18.59 1.80
N GLN A 120 7.34 -18.62 2.30
CA GLN A 120 8.36 -19.57 1.87
C GLN A 120 8.57 -20.64 2.94
N ILE A 121 8.64 -21.90 2.53
CA ILE A 121 8.92 -22.98 3.48
C ILE A 121 10.43 -23.05 3.68
N ARG A 122 10.88 -22.76 4.90
CA ARG A 122 12.27 -22.88 5.33
C ARG A 122 12.31 -23.70 6.61
N ARG A 123 12.68 -24.97 6.50
CA ARG A 123 12.95 -25.80 7.68
C ARG A 123 14.10 -25.18 8.46
N LYS A 124 13.85 -24.96 9.75
CA LYS A 124 14.83 -24.46 10.70
C LYS A 124 15.42 -25.63 11.48
#